data_AF-A0A377X7B8-F1
#
_entry.id   AF-A0A377X7B8-F1
#
_cell.length_a   1.000
_cell.length_b   1.000
_cell.length_c   1.000
_cell.angle_alpha   90.00
_cell.angle_beta   90.00
_cell.angle_gamma   90.00
#
_symmetry.space_group_name_H-M   'P 1'
#
loop_
_entity.id
_entity.type
_entity.pdbx_description
1 polymer ?
#
loop_
_entity_poly.entity_id
_entity_poly.type
_entity_poly.pdbx_seq_one_letter_code
_entity_poly.pdbx_strand_id
1 'polypeptide(L)' 'MTQEYTPLLRASQARQCHIQRGTDMLFEMIPAYLRFFDLPVATPEQLRTLAEIRY' A
#
# COMPACT_ATOMS: atom_id res chain seq x y z
N MET A 1 -14.11 -10.69 0.04
CA MET A 1 -12.70 -10.72 0.44
C MET A 1 -11.87 -10.25 -0.73
N THR A 2 -11.18 -9.11 -0.62
CA THR A 2 -10.26 -8.64 -1.66
C THR A 2 -9.03 -9.53 -1.62
N GLN A 3 -8.63 -10.11 -2.76
CA GLN A 3 -7.43 -10.95 -2.82
C GLN A 3 -6.19 -10.07 -2.64
N GLU A 4 -5.22 -10.52 -1.83
CA GLU A 4 -3.97 -9.79 -1.57
C GLU A 4 -3.20 -9.48 -2.87
N TYR A 5 -3.23 -10.41 -3.83
CA TYR A 5 -2.61 -10.23 -5.15
C TYR A 5 -3.63 -10.42 -6.27
N THR A 6 -3.66 -9.46 -7.19
CA THR A 6 -4.44 -9.58 -8.43
C THR A 6 -3.83 -10.65 -9.34
N PRO A 7 -4.58 -11.20 -10.32
CA PRO A 7 -4.03 -12.14 -11.29
C PRO A 7 -2.79 -11.61 -12.02
N LEU A 8 -2.75 -10.32 -12.33
CA LEU A 8 -1.58 -9.66 -12.93
C LEU A 8 -0.35 -9.73 -12.00
N LEU A 9 -0.50 -9.37 -10.73
CA LEU A 9 0.61 -9.39 -9.78
C LEU A 9 1.13 -10.81 -9.55
N ARG A 10 0.25 -11.81 -9.49
CA ARG A 10 0.67 -13.22 -9.43
C ARG A 10 1.46 -13.65 -10.66
N ALA A 11 1.01 -13.26 -11.86
CA ALA A 11 1.71 -13.57 -13.10
C ALA A 11 3.09 -12.87 -13.20
N SER A 12 3.21 -11.64 -12.68
CA SER A 12 4.47 -10.91 -12.57
C SER A 12 5.42 -11.56 -11.55
N GLN A 13 4.91 -12.03 -10.41
CA GLN A 13 5.70 -12.73 -9.40
C GLN A 13 6.25 -14.06 -9.93
N ALA A 14 5.45 -14.82 -10.68
CA ALA A 14 5.90 -16.06 -11.33
C ALA A 14 7.04 -15.82 -12.35
N ARG A 15 7.15 -14.59 -12.87
CA ARG A 15 8.23 -14.13 -13.75
C ARG A 15 9.38 -13.46 -12.99
N GLN A 16 9.36 -13.49 -11.65
CA GLN A 16 10.34 -12.82 -10.78
C GLN A 16 10.43 -11.30 -11.02
N CYS A 17 9.36 -10.69 -11.55
CA CYS A 17 9.29 -9.25 -11.67
C CYS A 17 9.09 -8.61 -10.29
N HIS A 18 9.64 -7.41 -10.11
CA HIS A 18 9.30 -6.58 -8.96
C HIS A 18 7.81 -6.23 -9.01
N ILE A 19 7.13 -6.42 -7.88
CA ILE A 19 5.71 -6.10 -7.73
C ILE A 19 5.53 -5.12 -6.58
N GLN A 20 4.48 -4.31 -6.68
CA GLN A 20 4.00 -3.47 -5.59
C GLN A 20 2.53 -3.83 -5.34
N ARG A 21 2.18 -4.15 -4.09
CA ARG A 21 0.78 -4.37 -3.71
C ARG A 21 0.06 -3.04 -3.65
N GLY A 22 -1.23 -3.04 -3.96
CA GLY A 22 -2.07 -1.84 -3.86
C GLY A 22 -2.04 -1.23 -2.46
N THR A 23 -2.07 -2.06 -1.41
CA THR A 23 -1.99 -1.59 -0.02
C THR A 23 -0.67 -0.86 0.28
N ASP A 24 0.46 -1.38 -0.21
CA ASP A 24 1.77 -0.72 -0.03
C ASP A 24 1.81 0.62 -0.76
N MET A 25 1.23 0.69 -1.96
CA MET A 25 1.09 1.94 -2.72
C MET A 25 0.24 2.97 -1.97
N LEU A 26 -0.85 2.54 -1.31
CA LEU A 26 -1.72 3.45 -0.54
C LEU A 26 -0.98 4.09 0.64
N PHE A 27 -0.13 3.35 1.36
CA PHE A 27 0.67 3.92 2.44
C PHE A 27 1.60 5.04 1.96
N GLU A 28 2.15 4.92 0.74
CA GLU A 28 2.96 5.97 0.13
C GLU A 28 2.14 7.20 -0.31
N MET A 29 0.84 7.01 -0.60
CA MET A 29 -0.05 8.08 -1.05
C MET A 29 -0.67 8.89 0.09
N ILE A 30 -0.98 8.25 1.23
CA ILE A 30 -1.61 8.91 2.39
C ILE A 30 -0.88 10.20 2.81
N PRO A 31 0.46 10.28 2.91
CA PRO A 31 1.16 11.52 3.26
C PRO A 31 0.86 12.69 2.32
N ALA A 32 0.63 12.42 1.03
CA ALA A 32 0.24 13.45 0.07
C ALA A 32 -1.20 13.92 0.31
N TYR A 33 -2.12 13.00 0.64
CA TYR A 33 -3.49 13.36 1.00
C TYR A 33 -3.57 14.15 2.31
N LEU A 34 -2.82 13.76 3.34
CA LEU A 34 -2.76 14.50 4.60
C LEU A 34 -2.30 15.94 4.38
N ARG A 35 -1.26 16.14 3.56
CA ARG A 35 -0.82 17.47 3.14
C ARG A 35 -1.88 18.24 2.37
N PHE A 36 -2.58 17.58 1.44
CA PHE A 36 -3.63 18.20 0.64
C PHE A 36 -4.80 18.70 1.49
N PHE A 37 -5.19 17.94 2.53
CA PHE A 37 -6.29 18.30 3.44
C PHE A 37 -5.87 19.14 4.65
N ASP A 38 -4.61 19.62 4.69
CA ASP A 38 -4.05 20.37 5.82
C ASP A 38 -4.15 19.63 7.18
N LEU A 39 -3.98 18.30 7.13
CA LEU A 39 -3.96 17.42 8.31
C LEU A 39 -2.51 17.14 8.74
N PRO A 40 -2.27 16.78 10.03
CA PRO A 40 -0.96 16.33 10.48
C PRO A 40 -0.42 15.20 9.60
N VAL A 41 0.79 15.37 9.07
CA VAL A 41 1.42 14.40 8.17
C VAL A 41 1.99 13.22 8.97
N ALA A 42 1.78 12.01 8.48
CA ALA A 42 2.40 10.78 8.98
C ALA A 42 3.30 10.17 7.89
N THR A 43 4.32 9.40 8.28
CA THR A 43 5.14 8.65 7.32
C THR A 43 4.47 7.32 6.95
N PRO A 44 4.75 6.77 5.76
CA PRO A 44 4.27 5.43 5.36
C PRO A 44 4.59 4.35 6.41
N GLU A 45 5.75 4.40 7.05
CA GLU A 45 6.18 3.47 8.10
C GLU A 45 5.29 3.57 9.34
N GLN A 46 5.00 4.80 9.81
CA GLN A 46 4.10 5.02 10.95
C GLN A 46 2.69 4.48 10.67
N LEU A 47 2.20 4.70 9.45
CA LEU A 47 0.88 4.21 9.02
C LEU A 47 0.85 2.67 9.00
N ARG A 48 1.92 2.01 8.54
CA ARG A 48 2.02 0.54 8.55
C ARG A 48 1.99 -0.04 9.96
N THR A 49 2.64 0.62 10.93
CA THR A 49 2.63 0.18 12.34
C THR A 49 1.23 0.25 12.96
N LEU A 50 0.40 1.18 12.51
CA LEU A 50 -0.94 1.42 13.05
C LEU A 50 -2.05 0.66 12.31
N ALA A 51 -1.77 0.12 11.13
CA ALA A 51 -2.79 -0.46 10.27
C ALA A 51 -3.20 -1.87 10.72
N GLU A 52 -4.50 -2.10 10.93
CA GLU A 52 -5.05 -3.41 11.29
C GLU A 52 -5.43 -4.26 10.06
N ILE A 53 -4.51 -4.38 9.10
CA ILE A 53 -4.75 -5.12 7.86
C ILE A 53 -4.44 -6.61 8.07
N ARG A 54 -5.42 -7.47 7.79
CA ARG A 54 -5.31 -8.93 7.80
C ARG A 54 -5.40 -9.45 6.36
N TYR A 55 -4.47 -10.30 5.97
CA TYR A 55 -4.38 -10.91 4.63
C TYR A 55 -4.90 -12.34 4.63
#